data_AF-A0A6J0DFL3-F1
#
_entry.id   AF-A0A6J0DFL3-F1
#
_cell.length_a   1.000
_cell.length_b   1.000
_cell.length_c   1.000
_cell.angle_alpha   90.00
_cell.angle_beta   90.00
_cell.angle_gamma   90.00
#
_symmetry.space_group_name_H-M   'P 1'
#
loop_
_entity.id
_entity.type
_entity.pdbx_description
1 polymer ?
#
loop_
_entity_poly.entity_id
_entity_poly.type
_entity_poly.pdbx_seq_one_letter_code
_entity_poly.pdbx_strand_id
1 'polypeptide(L)'
;MKLAFKSLDKNNDGIIDASEVIDAVKSLGIHISPTQANDILRSMDSDGSMTIDWDEWRDYFFLHPAKNVKEIIRFWKHSTIVDIGESISIPDEFTEQEKKSGEWWKRLVAAGIASAIARTCTAPLDRLKVLMQVRRSRMSKMSLVDEFKQMIREGGPFSLWRGNGVNVIKIAPETALKVAAYEQYKKFLSFDESNLGVLQRFIAGSMAGATSQTCIYPMEVMKTRLILGKTGQYSGIIDCGRKLLKTEGIRTFFKGYVPNMIGIVPYAGLDLATFELLKNYWLEHYSVNSVNPGLMIVLGCSTLSHTCGQLASFPLNLVRTRMQAVIRKNETIPMLQLIKEIYTKEGKRGFYRGLTPNVIKLLPAVGIGCVAHELVKFLMGLT
;
A
#
# COMPACT_ATOMS: atom_id res chain seq x y z
N MET A 1 -3.79 4.22 -32.39
CA MET A 1 -3.34 5.62 -32.51
C MET A 1 -4.15 6.44 -33.51
N LYS A 2 -4.00 6.32 -34.84
CA LYS A 2 -4.75 7.20 -35.80
C LYS A 2 -6.26 7.02 -35.79
N LEU A 3 -6.73 5.78 -35.61
CA LEU A 3 -8.15 5.48 -35.39
C LEU A 3 -8.68 6.02 -34.06
N ALA A 4 -7.82 6.08 -33.04
CA ALA A 4 -8.21 6.56 -31.72
C ALA A 4 -8.32 8.10 -31.70
N PHE A 5 -7.37 8.80 -32.33
CA PHE A 5 -7.42 10.25 -32.56
C PHE A 5 -8.73 10.67 -33.24
N LYS A 6 -9.02 10.05 -34.39
CA LYS A 6 -10.26 10.27 -35.16
C LYS A 6 -11.55 9.92 -34.42
N SER A 7 -11.47 9.19 -33.32
CA SER A 7 -12.64 8.83 -32.52
C SER A 7 -12.82 9.71 -31.28
N LEU A 8 -11.80 10.49 -30.91
CA LEU A 8 -11.94 11.57 -29.93
C LEU A 8 -12.36 12.88 -30.61
N ASP A 9 -11.76 13.17 -31.77
CA ASP A 9 -12.13 14.28 -32.65
C ASP A 9 -13.53 14.03 -33.23
N LYS A 10 -14.56 14.55 -32.54
CA LYS A 10 -15.97 14.35 -32.86
C LYS A 10 -16.42 15.33 -33.94
N ASN A 11 -15.86 16.53 -33.93
CA ASN A 11 -16.23 17.58 -34.89
C ASN A 11 -15.45 17.45 -36.22
N ASN A 12 -14.47 16.53 -36.30
CA ASN A 12 -13.58 16.28 -37.43
C ASN A 12 -12.78 17.52 -37.87
N ASP A 13 -12.41 18.38 -36.94
CA ASP A 13 -11.58 19.55 -37.22
C ASP A 13 -10.07 19.21 -37.24
N GLY A 14 -9.71 17.98 -36.89
CA GLY A 14 -8.33 17.49 -36.89
C GLY A 14 -7.54 17.87 -35.65
N ILE A 15 -8.21 18.37 -34.61
CA ILE A 15 -7.65 18.87 -33.37
C ILE A 15 -8.47 18.30 -32.20
N ILE A 16 -7.87 18.08 -31.03
CA ILE A 16 -8.60 17.66 -29.83
C ILE A 16 -8.66 18.80 -28.82
N ASP A 17 -9.89 19.20 -28.45
CA ASP A 17 -10.15 20.28 -27.50
C ASP A 17 -10.61 19.78 -26.11
N ALA A 18 -10.80 20.72 -25.17
CA ALA A 18 -11.18 20.37 -23.80
C ALA A 18 -12.57 19.74 -23.72
N SER A 19 -13.47 20.16 -24.60
CA SER A 19 -14.85 19.69 -24.69
C SER A 19 -14.88 18.23 -25.11
N GLU A 20 -14.06 17.85 -26.09
CA GLU A 20 -13.91 16.50 -26.60
C GLU A 20 -13.23 15.57 -25.59
N VAL A 21 -12.24 16.06 -24.84
CA VAL A 21 -11.65 15.32 -23.71
C VAL A 21 -12.71 15.05 -22.63
N ILE A 22 -13.50 16.07 -22.24
CA ILE A 22 -14.59 15.91 -21.27
C ILE A 22 -15.61 14.88 -21.76
N ASP A 23 -16.01 14.99 -23.02
CA ASP A 23 -16.99 14.10 -23.64
C ASP A 23 -16.49 12.66 -23.77
N ALA A 24 -15.22 12.48 -24.15
CA ALA A 24 -14.59 11.17 -24.26
C ALA A 24 -14.55 10.49 -22.89
N VAL A 25 -14.18 11.23 -21.84
CA VAL A 25 -14.10 10.73 -20.46
C VAL A 25 -15.50 10.47 -19.89
N LYS A 26 -16.48 11.33 -20.21
CA LYS A 26 -17.90 11.18 -19.86
C LYS A 26 -18.53 9.93 -20.50
N SER A 27 -18.13 9.56 -21.71
CA SER A 27 -18.60 8.35 -22.39
C SER A 27 -18.23 7.05 -21.66
N LEU A 28 -17.24 7.11 -20.77
CA LEU A 28 -16.82 6.00 -19.90
C LEU A 28 -17.37 6.12 -18.47
N GLY A 29 -18.28 7.06 -18.22
CA GLY A 29 -18.91 7.28 -16.92
C GLY A 29 -18.02 8.03 -15.93
N ILE A 30 -17.00 8.75 -16.39
CA ILE A 30 -16.12 9.57 -15.55
C ILE A 30 -16.43 11.04 -15.81
N HIS A 31 -16.62 11.83 -14.75
CA HIS A 31 -16.82 13.28 -14.86
C HIS A 31 -15.54 13.99 -14.45
N ILE A 32 -14.99 14.79 -15.36
CA ILE A 32 -13.86 15.67 -15.11
C ILE A 32 -14.31 17.12 -15.21
N SER A 33 -13.71 18.00 -14.41
CA SER A 33 -13.95 19.44 -14.53
C SER A 33 -13.27 19.99 -15.79
N PRO A 34 -13.71 21.15 -16.31
CA PRO A 34 -13.03 21.83 -17.41
C PRO A 34 -11.56 22.13 -17.11
N THR A 35 -11.23 22.40 -15.84
CA THR A 35 -9.83 22.58 -15.40
C THR A 35 -9.02 21.29 -15.53
N GLN A 36 -9.58 20.13 -15.16
CA GLN A 36 -8.90 18.84 -15.31
C GLN A 36 -8.72 18.44 -16.78
N ALA A 37 -9.68 18.77 -17.64
CA ALA A 37 -9.55 18.56 -19.08
C ALA A 37 -8.42 19.43 -19.67
N ASN A 38 -8.32 20.68 -19.23
CA ASN A 38 -7.23 21.58 -19.59
C ASN A 38 -5.86 21.08 -19.10
N ASP A 39 -5.78 20.47 -17.92
CA ASP A 39 -4.54 19.86 -17.43
C ASP A 39 -4.12 18.65 -18.27
N ILE A 40 -5.10 17.86 -18.76
CA ILE A 40 -4.85 16.76 -19.69
C ILE A 40 -4.32 17.29 -21.02
N LEU A 41 -4.92 18.33 -21.58
CA LEU A 41 -4.45 18.96 -22.82
C LEU A 41 -3.04 19.51 -22.65
N ARG A 42 -2.78 20.28 -21.60
CA ARG A 42 -1.44 20.81 -21.28
C ARG A 42 -0.37 19.73 -21.13
N SER A 43 -0.76 18.49 -20.83
CA SER A 43 0.19 17.38 -20.75
C SER A 43 0.68 16.90 -22.12
N MET A 44 -0.11 17.11 -23.17
CA MET A 44 0.11 16.67 -24.54
C MET A 44 0.55 17.81 -25.46
N ASP A 45 0.06 19.01 -25.18
CA ASP A 45 0.28 20.25 -25.91
C ASP A 45 1.75 20.68 -25.77
N SER A 46 2.46 20.65 -26.89
CA SER A 46 3.89 20.99 -26.98
C SER A 46 4.10 22.40 -27.51
N ASP A 47 3.14 22.96 -28.24
CA ASP A 47 3.20 24.29 -28.85
C ASP A 47 2.48 25.40 -28.05
N GLY A 48 1.73 25.02 -27.02
CA GLY A 48 1.00 25.92 -26.13
C GLY A 48 -0.34 26.40 -26.67
N SER A 49 -0.87 25.73 -27.71
CA SER A 49 -2.14 26.08 -28.36
C SER A 49 -3.39 25.76 -27.53
N MET A 50 -3.24 25.01 -26.43
CA MET A 50 -4.33 24.45 -25.61
C MET A 50 -5.24 23.50 -26.40
N THR A 51 -4.72 22.92 -27.46
CA THR A 51 -5.41 21.99 -28.35
C THR A 51 -4.41 20.96 -28.87
N ILE A 52 -4.82 19.71 -29.14
CA ILE A 52 -3.87 18.65 -29.53
C ILE A 52 -4.03 18.29 -30.99
N ASP A 53 -2.98 18.50 -31.78
CA ASP A 53 -2.95 18.07 -33.18
C ASP A 53 -2.49 16.60 -33.34
N TRP A 54 -2.50 16.11 -34.58
CA TRP A 54 -2.10 14.73 -34.86
C TRP A 54 -0.62 14.43 -34.55
N ASP A 55 0.27 15.40 -34.75
CA ASP A 55 1.70 15.22 -34.55
C ASP A 55 2.03 15.20 -33.06
N GLU A 56 1.47 16.11 -32.26
CA GLU A 56 1.54 16.11 -30.80
C GLU A 56 0.94 14.84 -30.20
N TRP A 57 -0.22 14.42 -30.70
CA TRP A 57 -0.85 13.17 -30.29
C TRP A 57 0.01 11.94 -30.59
N ARG A 58 0.61 11.88 -31.78
CA ARG A 58 1.50 10.77 -32.18
C ARG A 58 2.72 10.73 -31.26
N ASP A 59 3.32 11.87 -30.99
CA ASP A 59 4.58 11.98 -30.27
C ASP A 59 4.37 11.70 -28.77
N TYR A 60 3.25 12.14 -28.19
CA TYR A 60 2.88 11.82 -26.81
C TYR A 60 2.64 10.32 -26.57
N PHE A 61 1.97 9.62 -27.51
CA PHE A 61 1.73 8.18 -27.42
C PHE A 61 2.83 7.32 -28.07
N PHE A 62 3.95 7.91 -28.48
CA PHE A 62 5.02 7.20 -29.19
C PHE A 62 5.62 6.04 -28.37
N LEU A 63 5.87 6.28 -27.09
CA LEU A 63 6.44 5.27 -26.17
C LEU A 63 5.38 4.32 -25.59
N HIS A 64 4.10 4.70 -25.63
CA HIS A 64 2.96 3.88 -25.19
C HIS A 64 1.85 3.90 -26.23
N PRO A 65 1.95 3.04 -27.28
CA PRO A 65 1.01 3.06 -28.40
C PRO A 65 -0.36 2.55 -27.94
N ALA A 66 -1.26 3.48 -27.62
CA ALA A 66 -2.62 3.13 -27.29
C ALA A 66 -3.42 2.80 -28.57
N LYS A 67 -4.12 1.67 -28.55
CA LYS A 67 -4.85 1.15 -29.71
C LYS A 67 -6.25 1.74 -29.79
N ASN A 68 -6.86 2.03 -28.63
CA ASN A 68 -8.26 2.46 -28.50
C ASN A 68 -8.42 3.63 -27.51
N VAL A 69 -9.50 4.42 -27.67
CA VAL A 69 -9.89 5.53 -26.75
C VAL A 69 -9.94 5.10 -25.29
N LYS A 70 -10.37 3.87 -25.03
CA LYS A 70 -10.42 3.28 -23.68
C LYS A 70 -9.04 3.11 -23.05
N GLU A 71 -8.02 2.76 -23.83
CA GLU A 71 -6.65 2.63 -23.34
C GLU A 71 -6.02 4.00 -23.10
N ILE A 72 -6.36 4.99 -23.93
CA ILE A 72 -5.94 6.38 -23.76
C ILE A 72 -6.53 6.98 -22.49
N ILE A 73 -7.83 6.83 -22.26
CA ILE A 73 -8.47 7.35 -21.06
C ILE A 73 -7.99 6.59 -19.82
N ARG A 74 -7.66 5.29 -19.92
CA ARG A 74 -6.96 4.57 -18.84
C ARG A 74 -5.56 5.11 -18.60
N PHE A 75 -4.80 5.37 -19.66
CA PHE A 75 -3.48 5.97 -19.55
C PHE A 75 -3.57 7.34 -18.88
N TRP A 76 -4.54 8.18 -19.25
CA TRP A 76 -4.79 9.45 -18.57
C TRP A 76 -5.24 9.27 -17.12
N LYS A 77 -6.10 8.30 -16.82
CA LYS A 77 -6.47 7.96 -15.44
C LYS A 77 -5.25 7.57 -14.58
N HIS A 78 -4.25 6.91 -15.16
CA HIS A 78 -3.05 6.46 -14.47
C HIS A 78 -1.87 7.45 -14.56
N SER A 79 -1.88 8.38 -15.52
CA SER A 79 -0.73 9.25 -15.85
C SER A 79 -1.03 10.75 -15.67
N THR A 80 -2.29 11.17 -15.75
CA THR A 80 -2.73 12.55 -15.53
C THR A 80 -3.64 12.63 -14.30
N ILE A 81 -3.04 13.10 -13.19
CA ILE A 81 -3.52 14.12 -12.22
C ILE A 81 -5.02 14.12 -11.77
N VAL A 82 -5.82 13.09 -12.05
CA VAL A 82 -7.09 12.82 -11.37
C VAL A 82 -6.89 11.62 -10.46
N ASP A 83 -6.03 11.88 -9.48
CA ASP A 83 -5.64 10.98 -8.41
C ASP A 83 -6.82 10.82 -7.45
N ILE A 84 -7.73 9.89 -7.73
CA ILE A 84 -8.62 9.36 -6.69
C ILE A 84 -7.82 8.31 -5.92
N GLY A 85 -6.95 8.82 -5.05
CA GLY A 85 -6.40 8.08 -3.92
C GLY A 85 -5.58 6.86 -4.31
N GLU A 86 -4.41 7.08 -4.91
CA GLU A 86 -3.29 6.17 -4.73
C GLU A 86 -2.84 6.17 -3.26
N SER A 87 -3.61 5.43 -2.45
CA SER A 87 -3.07 4.79 -1.26
C SER A 87 -3.43 3.31 -1.39
N ILE A 88 -2.51 2.46 -0.95
CA ILE A 88 -2.61 0.99 -0.84
C ILE A 88 -3.89 0.52 -0.08
N SER A 89 -4.77 1.43 0.34
CA SER A 89 -6.02 1.23 1.07
C SER A 89 -7.31 1.20 0.22
N ILE A 90 -7.33 1.69 -1.03
CA ILE A 90 -8.50 1.54 -1.91
C ILE A 90 -8.19 0.45 -2.94
N PRO A 91 -8.97 -0.64 -3.04
CA PRO A 91 -8.80 -1.58 -4.14
C PRO A 91 -8.99 -0.82 -5.46
N ASP A 92 -8.07 -0.98 -6.41
CA ASP A 92 -8.28 -0.49 -7.78
C ASP A 92 -9.68 -0.90 -8.20
N GLU A 93 -10.52 0.08 -8.57
CA GLU A 93 -11.82 -0.24 -9.18
C GLU A 93 -11.54 -0.97 -10.49
N PHE A 94 -11.54 -2.31 -10.42
CA PHE A 94 -11.50 -3.15 -11.59
C PHE A 94 -12.69 -2.75 -12.46
N THR A 95 -12.39 -2.31 -13.67
CA THR A 95 -13.40 -1.88 -14.63
C THR A 95 -14.36 -3.03 -14.93
N GLU A 96 -15.61 -2.72 -15.27
CA GLU A 96 -16.61 -3.74 -15.66
C GLU A 96 -16.11 -4.66 -16.79
N GLN A 97 -15.22 -4.16 -17.65
CA GLN A 97 -14.55 -4.95 -18.67
C GLN A 97 -13.51 -5.92 -18.09
N GLU A 98 -12.70 -5.51 -17.10
CA GLU A 98 -11.73 -6.39 -16.42
C GLU A 98 -12.44 -7.47 -15.58
N LYS A 99 -13.58 -7.11 -14.98
CA LYS A 99 -14.46 -8.07 -14.29
C LYS A 99 -15.01 -9.12 -15.26
N LYS A 100 -15.44 -8.69 -16.46
CA LYS A 100 -15.96 -9.57 -17.53
C LYS A 100 -14.87 -10.39 -18.25
N SER A 101 -13.67 -9.86 -18.43
CA SER A 101 -12.55 -10.55 -19.10
C SER A 101 -11.87 -11.59 -18.21
N GLY A 102 -12.08 -11.51 -16.89
CA GLY A 102 -11.37 -12.34 -15.92
C GLY A 102 -9.91 -11.91 -15.72
N GLU A 103 -9.46 -10.79 -16.25
CA GLU A 103 -8.08 -10.33 -16.03
C GLU A 103 -7.86 -9.78 -14.61
N TRP A 104 -8.93 -9.35 -13.95
CA TRP A 104 -8.89 -8.80 -12.59
C TRP A 104 -8.26 -9.79 -11.59
N TRP A 105 -8.62 -11.07 -11.64
CA TRP A 105 -8.07 -12.07 -10.73
C TRP A 105 -6.62 -12.38 -11.04
N LYS A 106 -6.21 -12.36 -12.32
CA LYS A 106 -4.81 -12.55 -12.72
C LYS A 106 -3.94 -11.42 -12.16
N ARG A 107 -4.40 -10.18 -12.25
CA ARG A 107 -3.71 -9.00 -11.67
C ARG A 107 -3.60 -9.08 -10.14
N LEU A 108 -4.66 -9.53 -9.47
CA LEU A 108 -4.64 -9.76 -8.02
C LEU A 108 -3.66 -10.86 -7.62
N VAL A 109 -3.62 -11.97 -8.36
CA VAL A 109 -2.66 -13.06 -8.09
C VAL A 109 -1.24 -12.59 -8.37
N ALA A 110 -1.00 -11.84 -9.46
CA ALA A 110 0.31 -11.27 -9.77
C ALA A 110 0.81 -10.36 -8.64
N ALA A 111 -0.04 -9.43 -8.18
CA ALA A 111 0.26 -8.57 -7.04
C ALA A 111 0.49 -9.37 -5.74
N GLY A 112 -0.29 -10.44 -5.53
CA GLY A 112 -0.13 -11.33 -4.38
C GLY A 112 1.21 -12.06 -4.35
N ILE A 113 1.64 -12.61 -5.49
CA ILE A 113 2.94 -13.29 -5.65
C ILE A 113 4.09 -12.29 -5.48
N ALA A 114 4.01 -11.12 -6.12
CA ALA A 114 5.01 -10.07 -5.98
C ALA A 114 5.16 -9.62 -4.52
N SER A 115 4.04 -9.45 -3.81
CA SER A 115 4.02 -9.12 -2.39
C SER A 115 4.64 -10.23 -1.52
N ALA A 116 4.38 -11.51 -1.85
CA ALA A 116 4.96 -12.65 -1.16
C ALA A 116 6.49 -12.72 -1.32
N ILE A 117 7.00 -12.48 -2.54
CA ILE A 117 8.43 -12.41 -2.84
C ILE A 117 9.08 -11.28 -2.05
N ALA A 118 8.55 -10.06 -2.16
CA ALA A 118 9.09 -8.88 -1.46
C ALA A 118 9.11 -9.07 0.06
N ARG A 119 8.03 -9.62 0.66
CA ARG A 119 7.96 -9.93 2.10
C ARG A 119 8.95 -11.01 2.50
N THR A 120 9.21 -12.00 1.65
CA THR A 120 10.15 -13.08 1.93
C THR A 120 11.60 -12.61 1.88
N CYS A 121 11.97 -11.78 0.89
CA CYS A 121 13.30 -11.17 0.82
C CYS A 121 13.57 -10.24 2.00
N THR A 122 12.55 -9.55 2.51
CA THR A 122 12.68 -8.59 3.62
C THR A 122 12.36 -9.15 5.00
N ALA A 123 11.99 -10.43 5.09
CA ALA A 123 11.62 -11.09 6.35
C ALA A 123 12.71 -11.02 7.44
N PRO A 124 14.02 -11.14 7.14
CA PRO A 124 15.07 -11.01 8.15
C PRO A 124 15.07 -9.63 8.85
N LEU A 125 14.85 -8.55 8.09
CA LEU A 125 14.77 -7.19 8.63
C LEU A 125 13.49 -6.97 9.43
N ASP A 126 12.38 -7.59 9.00
CA ASP A 126 11.11 -7.59 9.74
C ASP A 126 11.25 -8.28 11.10
N ARG A 127 11.93 -9.42 11.14
CA ARG A 127 12.19 -10.15 12.39
C ARG A 127 13.06 -9.31 13.32
N LEU A 128 14.12 -8.70 12.79
CA LEU A 128 15.01 -7.82 13.54
C LEU A 128 14.25 -6.63 14.15
N LYS A 129 13.43 -5.94 13.35
CA LYS A 129 12.57 -4.84 13.82
C LYS A 129 11.74 -5.25 15.03
N VAL A 130 11.01 -6.36 14.94
CA VAL A 130 10.12 -6.81 16.03
C VAL A 130 10.89 -7.19 17.29
N LEU A 131 12.06 -7.84 17.16
CA LEU A 131 12.91 -8.16 18.31
C LEU A 131 13.43 -6.90 19.02
N MET A 132 13.91 -5.93 18.24
CA MET A 132 14.36 -4.63 18.77
C MET A 132 13.22 -3.89 19.46
N GLN A 133 12.01 -3.92 18.91
CA GLN A 133 10.83 -3.26 19.48
C GLN A 133 10.46 -3.81 20.86
N VAL A 134 10.66 -5.11 21.10
CA VAL A 134 10.24 -5.80 22.33
C VAL A 134 11.31 -5.81 23.42
N ARG A 135 12.61 -5.90 23.04
CA ARG A 135 13.71 -5.95 24.03
C ARG A 135 13.79 -4.64 24.82
N ARG A 136 13.90 -4.71 26.15
CA ARG A 136 14.04 -3.52 27.03
C ARG A 136 15.48 -2.97 27.03
N SER A 137 15.63 -1.68 27.33
CA SER A 137 16.87 -0.88 27.18
C SER A 137 18.12 -1.43 27.88
N ARG A 138 17.99 -2.21 28.96
CA ARG A 138 19.12 -2.63 29.82
C ARG A 138 20.18 -3.53 29.15
N MET A 139 19.99 -3.94 27.89
CA MET A 139 20.92 -4.75 27.09
C MET A 139 21.53 -4.01 25.87
N SER A 140 21.22 -2.73 25.64
CA SER A 140 21.30 -2.14 24.30
C SER A 140 22.54 -1.25 24.03
N LYS A 141 23.72 -1.86 23.93
CA LYS A 141 24.84 -1.34 23.11
C LYS A 141 25.18 -2.28 21.94
N MET A 142 24.31 -3.25 21.63
CA MET A 142 24.55 -4.19 20.54
C MET A 142 24.34 -3.51 19.19
N SER A 143 25.27 -3.73 18.26
CA SER A 143 25.09 -3.29 16.88
C SER A 143 24.01 -4.14 16.18
N LEU A 144 23.46 -3.65 15.06
CA LEU A 144 22.51 -4.42 14.24
C LEU A 144 23.10 -5.77 13.80
N VAL A 145 24.41 -5.81 13.54
CA VAL A 145 25.15 -7.02 13.16
C VAL A 145 25.19 -8.02 14.30
N ASP A 146 25.36 -7.56 15.54
CA ASP A 146 25.36 -8.44 16.71
C ASP A 146 23.98 -9.05 16.94
N GLU A 147 22.91 -8.29 16.69
CA GLU A 147 21.54 -8.82 16.73
C GLU A 147 21.30 -9.89 15.66
N PHE A 148 21.76 -9.69 14.43
CA PHE A 148 21.71 -10.71 13.38
C PHE A 148 22.50 -11.97 13.76
N LYS A 149 23.73 -11.81 14.26
CA LYS A 149 24.55 -12.93 14.74
C LYS A 149 23.84 -13.69 15.87
N GLN A 150 23.20 -13.00 16.80
CA GLN A 150 22.45 -13.62 17.87
C GLN A 150 21.24 -14.42 17.36
N MET A 151 20.49 -13.88 16.40
CA MET A 151 19.37 -14.59 15.78
C MET A 151 19.82 -15.90 15.14
N ILE A 152 20.93 -15.86 14.40
CA ILE A 152 21.51 -17.05 13.76
C ILE A 152 22.03 -18.05 14.81
N ARG A 153 22.65 -17.58 15.89
CA ARG A 153 23.10 -18.45 16.99
C ARG A 153 21.94 -19.13 17.74
N GLU A 154 20.78 -18.50 17.85
CA GLU A 154 19.62 -19.04 18.57
C GLU A 154 18.90 -20.16 17.81
N GLY A 155 18.84 -20.09 16.48
CA GLY A 155 18.00 -21.02 15.69
C GLY A 155 18.50 -21.32 14.29
N GLY A 156 19.77 -21.04 14.02
CA GLY A 156 20.36 -21.19 12.69
C GLY A 156 19.91 -20.12 11.68
N PRO A 157 20.37 -20.22 10.43
CA PRO A 157 20.09 -19.25 9.38
C PRO A 157 18.59 -19.17 9.04
N PHE A 158 17.88 -20.30 9.02
CA PHE A 158 16.44 -20.35 8.74
C PHE A 158 15.58 -19.66 9.80
N SER A 159 16.11 -19.43 11.00
CA SER A 159 15.37 -18.70 12.03
C SER A 159 15.04 -17.27 11.59
N LEU A 160 15.82 -16.65 10.70
CA LEU A 160 15.59 -15.28 10.22
C LEU A 160 14.20 -15.10 9.58
N TRP A 161 13.62 -16.17 9.02
CA TRP A 161 12.28 -16.18 8.42
C TRP A 161 11.17 -16.63 9.38
N ARG A 162 11.44 -16.76 10.67
CA ARG A 162 10.43 -17.16 11.66
C ARG A 162 9.26 -16.18 11.65
N GLY A 163 8.05 -16.69 11.42
CA GLY A 163 6.83 -15.89 11.28
C GLY A 163 6.52 -15.43 9.85
N ASN A 164 7.44 -15.59 8.88
CA ASN A 164 7.20 -15.20 7.49
C ASN A 164 6.04 -15.98 6.83
N GLY A 165 5.84 -17.24 7.21
CA GLY A 165 4.70 -18.03 6.71
C GLY A 165 3.35 -17.33 6.96
N VAL A 166 3.17 -16.70 8.13
CA VAL A 166 1.95 -15.92 8.42
C VAL A 166 1.85 -14.67 7.53
N ASN A 167 2.98 -13.99 7.30
CA ASN A 167 3.06 -12.82 6.42
C ASN A 167 2.64 -13.12 4.98
N VAL A 168 2.94 -14.32 4.49
CA VAL A 168 2.59 -14.75 3.12
C VAL A 168 1.15 -15.24 3.08
N ILE A 169 0.76 -16.15 3.98
CA ILE A 169 -0.59 -16.74 4.00
C ILE A 169 -1.67 -15.68 4.16
N LYS A 170 -1.43 -14.63 4.96
CA LYS A 170 -2.44 -13.59 5.20
C LYS A 170 -2.74 -12.73 3.96
N ILE A 171 -1.88 -12.67 2.95
CA ILE A 171 -2.03 -11.77 1.78
C ILE A 171 -3.37 -12.03 1.08
N ALA A 172 -3.64 -13.29 0.75
CA ALA A 172 -4.85 -13.67 0.02
C ALA A 172 -6.16 -13.35 0.79
N PRO A 173 -6.35 -13.81 2.05
CA PRO A 173 -7.57 -13.50 2.79
C PRO A 173 -7.69 -12.02 3.13
N GLU A 174 -6.59 -11.31 3.41
CA GLU A 174 -6.59 -9.85 3.66
C GLU A 174 -7.13 -9.09 2.45
N THR A 175 -6.63 -9.39 1.26
CA THR A 175 -7.09 -8.80 0.00
C THR A 175 -8.54 -9.17 -0.30
N ALA A 176 -8.91 -10.46 -0.18
CA ALA A 176 -10.27 -10.92 -0.46
C ALA A 176 -11.31 -10.25 0.45
N LEU A 177 -11.04 -10.20 1.76
CA LEU A 177 -11.91 -9.54 2.73
C LEU A 177 -12.03 -8.04 2.47
N LYS A 178 -10.93 -7.39 2.10
CA LYS A 178 -10.91 -5.96 1.80
C LYS A 178 -11.74 -5.65 0.55
N VAL A 179 -11.57 -6.42 -0.53
CA VAL A 179 -12.36 -6.25 -1.77
C VAL A 179 -13.84 -6.52 -1.51
N ALA A 180 -14.17 -7.63 -0.84
CA ALA A 180 -15.55 -7.98 -0.53
C ALA A 180 -16.23 -6.93 0.36
N ALA A 181 -15.56 -6.46 1.42
CA ALA A 181 -16.09 -5.42 2.30
C ALA A 181 -16.26 -4.10 1.55
N TYR A 182 -15.32 -3.74 0.67
CA TYR A 182 -15.41 -2.53 -0.14
C TYR A 182 -16.63 -2.54 -1.05
N GLU A 183 -16.89 -3.66 -1.75
CA GLU A 183 -18.07 -3.77 -2.62
C GLU A 183 -19.38 -3.64 -1.83
N GLN A 184 -19.46 -4.18 -0.61
CA GLN A 184 -20.66 -4.04 0.22
C GLN A 184 -20.85 -2.64 0.77
N TYR A 185 -19.78 -2.00 1.27
CA TYR A 185 -19.87 -0.61 1.73
C TYR A 185 -20.17 0.36 0.60
N LYS A 186 -19.67 0.09 -0.61
CA LYS A 186 -20.02 0.84 -1.81
C LYS A 186 -21.52 0.73 -2.11
N LYS A 187 -22.09 -0.48 -2.12
CA LYS A 187 -23.54 -0.67 -2.32
C LYS A 187 -24.37 0.03 -1.24
N PHE A 188 -23.92 -0.02 0.01
CA PHE A 188 -24.61 0.62 1.12
C PHE A 188 -24.57 2.16 1.05
N LEU A 189 -23.49 2.74 0.51
CA LEU A 189 -23.30 4.19 0.42
C LEU A 189 -23.78 4.79 -0.92
N SER A 190 -24.06 3.96 -1.92
CA SER A 190 -24.58 4.41 -3.22
C SER A 190 -26.09 4.61 -3.09
N PHE A 191 -26.51 5.86 -2.88
CA PHE A 191 -27.94 6.23 -2.88
C PHE A 191 -28.52 6.39 -4.29
N ASP A 192 -27.67 6.71 -5.29
CA ASP A 192 -28.00 6.72 -6.72
C ASP A 192 -27.04 5.79 -7.48
N GLU A 193 -27.56 5.02 -8.44
CA GLU A 193 -26.79 4.06 -9.25
C GLU A 193 -25.68 4.70 -10.12
N SER A 194 -25.61 6.04 -10.18
CA SER A 194 -24.59 6.78 -10.93
C SER A 194 -23.52 7.37 -10.01
N ASN A 195 -22.46 6.60 -9.80
CA ASN A 195 -21.15 7.00 -9.25
C ASN A 195 -21.08 7.54 -7.81
N LEU A 196 -20.35 6.81 -6.96
CA LEU A 196 -19.90 7.31 -5.66
C LEU A 196 -18.99 8.53 -5.81
N GLY A 197 -19.24 9.58 -5.01
CA GLY A 197 -18.31 10.70 -4.85
C GLY A 197 -17.02 10.29 -4.15
N VAL A 198 -15.96 11.08 -4.32
CA VAL A 198 -14.61 10.83 -3.75
C VAL A 198 -14.67 10.54 -2.24
N LEU A 199 -15.43 11.33 -1.49
CA LEU A 199 -15.60 11.15 -0.05
C LEU A 199 -16.27 9.82 0.30
N GLN A 200 -17.28 9.38 -0.44
CA GLN A 200 -17.96 8.11 -0.18
C GLN A 200 -17.05 6.92 -0.50
N ARG A 201 -16.25 7.00 -1.57
CA ARG A 201 -15.24 5.97 -1.89
C ARG A 201 -14.17 5.88 -0.81
N PHE A 202 -13.73 7.02 -0.28
CA PHE A 202 -12.80 7.09 0.84
C PHE A 202 -13.37 6.45 2.11
N ILE A 203 -14.62 6.75 2.44
CA ILE A 203 -15.33 6.15 3.60
C ILE A 203 -15.49 4.64 3.40
N ALA A 204 -15.93 4.20 2.21
CA ALA A 204 -16.06 2.78 1.87
C ALA A 204 -14.71 2.04 1.97
N GLY A 205 -13.64 2.64 1.44
CA GLY A 205 -12.27 2.12 1.51
C GLY A 205 -11.76 2.01 2.94
N SER A 206 -12.00 3.05 3.75
CA SER A 206 -11.60 3.09 5.16
C SER A 206 -12.31 2.03 5.99
N MET A 207 -13.64 1.88 5.82
CA MET A 207 -14.42 0.84 6.50
C MET A 207 -14.01 -0.57 6.03
N ALA A 208 -13.78 -0.75 4.73
CA ALA A 208 -13.29 -2.02 4.19
C ALA A 208 -11.92 -2.41 4.76
N GLY A 209 -11.00 -1.44 4.85
CA GLY A 209 -9.71 -1.60 5.49
C GLY A 209 -9.82 -1.98 6.95
N ALA A 210 -10.67 -1.29 7.72
CA ALA A 210 -10.91 -1.59 9.13
C ALA A 210 -11.50 -3.00 9.34
N THR A 211 -12.48 -3.39 8.51
CA THR A 211 -13.11 -4.72 8.57
C THR A 211 -12.12 -5.82 8.22
N SER A 212 -11.39 -5.70 7.11
CA SER A 212 -10.35 -6.66 6.74
C SER A 212 -9.28 -6.77 7.84
N GLN A 213 -8.81 -5.63 8.36
CA GLN A 213 -7.81 -5.61 9.43
C GLN A 213 -8.31 -6.27 10.72
N THR A 214 -9.60 -6.13 11.06
CA THR A 214 -10.22 -6.79 12.23
C THR A 214 -10.21 -8.30 12.08
N CYS A 215 -10.61 -8.81 10.91
CA CYS A 215 -10.65 -10.24 10.62
C CYS A 215 -9.25 -10.87 10.57
N ILE A 216 -8.26 -10.15 10.04
CA ILE A 216 -6.87 -10.63 9.92
C ILE A 216 -6.07 -10.45 11.22
N TYR A 217 -6.56 -9.64 12.16
CA TYR A 217 -5.84 -9.30 13.38
C TYR A 217 -5.33 -10.51 14.22
N PRO A 218 -6.07 -11.62 14.36
CA PRO A 218 -5.56 -12.82 15.02
C PRO A 218 -4.27 -13.35 14.40
N MET A 219 -4.16 -13.33 13.07
CA MET A 219 -2.93 -13.73 12.36
C MET A 219 -1.77 -12.77 12.67
N GLU A 220 -2.03 -11.47 12.79
CA GLU A 220 -1.00 -10.49 13.19
C GLU A 220 -0.43 -10.80 14.58
N VAL A 221 -1.28 -11.15 15.55
CA VAL A 221 -0.81 -11.55 16.88
C VAL A 221 0.01 -12.83 16.80
N MET A 222 -0.48 -13.85 16.08
CA MET A 222 0.25 -15.11 15.91
C MET A 222 1.61 -14.91 15.23
N LYS A 223 1.71 -14.02 14.23
CA LYS A 223 2.98 -13.63 13.60
C LYS A 223 3.96 -13.09 14.64
N THR A 224 3.55 -12.11 15.43
CA THR A 224 4.41 -11.51 16.47
C THR A 224 4.85 -12.55 17.50
N ARG A 225 3.94 -13.46 17.90
CA ARG A 225 4.24 -14.57 18.81
C ARG A 225 5.23 -15.58 18.24
N LEU A 226 5.11 -15.91 16.96
CA LEU A 226 6.06 -16.79 16.28
C LEU A 226 7.43 -16.13 16.17
N ILE A 227 7.51 -14.86 15.75
CA ILE A 227 8.78 -14.12 15.63
C ILE A 227 9.57 -14.13 16.94
N LEU A 228 8.88 -13.89 18.05
CA LEU A 228 9.47 -13.79 19.40
C LEU A 228 9.65 -15.14 20.09
N GLY A 229 9.00 -16.19 19.59
CA GLY A 229 9.11 -17.53 20.16
C GLY A 229 10.52 -18.09 19.99
N LYS A 230 10.98 -18.88 20.96
CA LYS A 230 12.27 -19.58 20.88
C LYS A 230 12.20 -20.75 19.89
N THR A 231 13.37 -21.19 19.41
CA THR A 231 13.47 -22.40 18.57
C THR A 231 12.82 -23.60 19.28
N GLY A 232 11.89 -24.28 18.62
CA GLY A 232 11.15 -25.43 19.18
C GLY A 232 9.93 -25.09 20.04
N GLN A 233 9.66 -23.80 20.35
CA GLN A 233 8.50 -23.43 21.18
C GLN A 233 7.15 -23.71 20.48
N TYR A 234 7.11 -23.53 19.16
CA TYR A 234 5.95 -23.79 18.31
C TYR A 234 6.37 -24.66 17.13
N SER A 235 5.60 -25.70 16.82
CA SER A 235 5.85 -26.54 15.64
C SER A 235 5.33 -25.89 14.34
N GLY A 236 4.42 -24.93 14.46
CA GLY A 236 3.88 -24.20 13.32
C GLY A 236 2.82 -23.16 13.73
N ILE A 237 2.16 -22.58 12.73
CA ILE A 237 1.15 -21.54 12.90
C ILE A 237 -0.05 -22.07 13.71
N ILE A 238 -0.55 -23.26 13.36
CA ILE A 238 -1.71 -23.87 14.05
C ILE A 238 -1.38 -24.22 15.50
N ASP A 239 -0.20 -24.80 15.76
CA ASP A 239 0.26 -25.11 17.11
C ASP A 239 0.41 -23.83 17.97
N CYS A 240 0.92 -22.74 17.38
CA CYS A 240 0.96 -21.44 18.02
C CYS A 240 -0.44 -20.95 18.42
N GLY A 241 -1.41 -21.00 17.49
CA GLY A 241 -2.79 -20.62 17.77
C GLY A 241 -3.44 -21.46 18.87
N ARG A 242 -3.27 -22.79 18.80
CA ARG A 242 -3.81 -23.72 19.80
C ARG A 242 -3.21 -23.48 21.19
N LYS A 243 -1.89 -23.29 21.27
CA LYS A 243 -1.20 -22.99 22.53
C LYS A 243 -1.67 -21.66 23.10
N LEU A 244 -1.74 -20.60 22.30
CA LEU A 244 -2.21 -19.28 22.74
C LEU A 244 -3.66 -19.34 23.27
N LEU A 245 -4.54 -20.04 22.55
CA LEU A 245 -5.93 -20.21 22.98
C LEU A 245 -6.02 -20.97 24.31
N LYS A 246 -5.22 -22.03 24.49
CA LYS A 246 -5.20 -22.83 25.72
C LYS A 246 -4.57 -22.09 26.91
N THR A 247 -3.55 -21.26 26.69
CA THR A 247 -2.79 -20.63 27.79
C THR A 247 -3.31 -19.25 28.17
N GLU A 248 -3.73 -18.44 27.21
CA GLU A 248 -4.10 -17.03 27.42
C GLU A 248 -5.54 -16.70 26.99
N GLY A 249 -6.26 -17.62 26.33
CA GLY A 249 -7.65 -17.45 25.91
C GLY A 249 -7.83 -16.59 24.65
N ILE A 250 -9.09 -16.41 24.24
CA ILE A 250 -9.47 -15.74 22.97
C ILE A 250 -9.09 -14.25 22.92
N ARG A 251 -9.09 -13.56 24.06
CA ARG A 251 -8.77 -12.13 24.15
C ARG A 251 -7.33 -11.82 23.70
N THR A 252 -6.44 -12.80 23.76
CA THR A 252 -5.03 -12.65 23.36
C THR A 252 -4.87 -12.31 21.89
N PHE A 253 -5.74 -12.83 21.03
CA PHE A 253 -5.71 -12.55 19.59
C PHE A 253 -6.04 -11.10 19.24
N PHE A 254 -6.52 -10.30 20.19
CA PHE A 254 -6.84 -8.88 20.01
C PHE A 254 -5.94 -7.93 20.82
N LYS A 255 -4.85 -8.44 21.43
CA LYS A 255 -3.87 -7.60 22.14
C LYS A 255 -3.22 -6.59 21.18
N GLY A 256 -3.32 -5.31 21.53
CA GLY A 256 -2.78 -4.21 20.73
C GLY A 256 -3.71 -3.73 19.60
N TYR A 257 -4.97 -4.17 19.56
CA TYR A 257 -5.90 -3.78 18.50
C TYR A 257 -6.19 -2.26 18.50
N VAL A 258 -6.40 -1.67 19.68
CA VAL A 258 -6.65 -0.23 19.82
C VAL A 258 -5.49 0.63 19.30
N PRO A 259 -4.22 0.48 19.74
CA PRO A 259 -3.12 1.27 19.18
C PRO A 259 -2.91 0.99 17.69
N ASN A 260 -3.26 -0.21 17.19
CA ASN A 260 -3.24 -0.48 15.76
C ASN A 260 -4.22 0.41 15.00
N MET A 261 -5.50 0.43 15.42
CA MET A 261 -6.55 1.22 14.78
C MET A 261 -6.23 2.72 14.80
N ILE A 262 -5.80 3.23 15.96
CA ILE A 262 -5.41 4.64 16.11
C ILE A 262 -4.21 4.98 15.23
N GLY A 263 -3.26 4.05 15.04
CA GLY A 263 -2.05 4.27 14.25
C GLY A 263 -2.26 4.31 12.74
N ILE A 264 -3.33 3.71 12.22
CA ILE A 264 -3.62 3.65 10.78
C ILE A 264 -3.93 5.04 10.22
N VAL A 265 -4.76 5.83 10.91
CA VAL A 265 -5.20 7.15 10.44
C VAL A 265 -4.04 8.13 10.22
N PRO A 266 -3.17 8.41 11.20
CA PRO A 266 -2.03 9.32 11.00
C PRO A 266 -1.00 8.76 10.03
N TYR A 267 -0.84 7.43 9.94
CA TYR A 267 -0.01 6.83 8.89
C TYR A 267 -0.55 7.19 7.51
N ALA A 268 -1.80 6.80 7.20
CA ALA A 268 -2.39 6.99 5.88
C ALA A 268 -2.53 8.47 5.49
N GLY A 269 -2.94 9.32 6.44
CA GLY A 269 -3.09 10.75 6.17
C GLY A 269 -1.79 11.45 5.83
N LEU A 270 -0.71 11.18 6.58
CA LEU A 270 0.60 11.79 6.31
C LEU A 270 1.30 11.17 5.11
N ASP A 271 1.12 9.88 4.87
CA ASP A 271 1.58 9.20 3.66
C ASP A 271 1.00 9.89 2.43
N LEU A 272 -0.33 9.96 2.33
CA LEU A 272 -1.01 10.60 1.22
C LEU A 272 -0.62 12.07 1.06
N ALA A 273 -0.70 12.87 2.13
CA ALA A 273 -0.38 14.28 2.06
C ALA A 273 1.08 14.53 1.64
N THR A 274 2.03 13.74 2.15
CA THR A 274 3.45 13.89 1.77
C THR A 274 3.68 13.46 0.32
N PHE A 275 3.01 12.41 -0.14
CA PHE A 275 3.12 11.94 -1.51
C PHE A 275 2.58 12.99 -2.49
N GLU A 276 1.38 13.52 -2.24
CA GLU A 276 0.77 14.57 -3.05
C GLU A 276 1.63 15.83 -3.08
N LEU A 277 2.15 16.28 -1.94
CA LEU A 277 3.05 17.44 -1.88
C LEU A 277 4.33 17.21 -2.69
N LEU A 278 4.98 16.05 -2.54
CA LEU A 278 6.22 15.74 -3.28
C LEU A 278 5.96 15.60 -4.78
N LYS A 279 4.83 14.99 -5.15
CA LYS A 279 4.42 14.82 -6.54
C LYS A 279 4.11 16.17 -7.19
N ASN A 280 3.32 17.02 -6.53
CA ASN A 280 2.95 18.34 -7.03
C ASN A 280 4.18 19.25 -7.14
N TYR A 281 5.08 19.21 -6.15
CA TYR A 281 6.35 19.92 -6.21
C TYR A 281 7.20 19.48 -7.42
N TRP A 282 7.27 18.18 -7.68
CA TRP A 282 7.98 17.68 -8.85
C TRP A 282 7.34 18.17 -10.16
N LEU A 283 6.01 18.09 -10.25
CA LEU A 283 5.27 18.54 -11.43
C LEU A 283 5.53 20.03 -11.71
N GLU A 284 5.37 20.90 -10.70
CA GLU A 284 5.56 22.35 -10.84
C GLU A 284 6.97 22.76 -11.30
N HIS A 285 8.00 22.01 -10.89
CA HIS A 285 9.39 22.39 -11.15
C HIS A 285 10.08 21.62 -12.29
N TYR A 286 9.60 20.43 -12.64
CA TYR A 286 10.29 19.52 -13.56
C TYR A 286 9.43 18.98 -14.71
N SER A 287 8.12 19.24 -14.75
CA SER A 287 7.24 18.70 -15.81
C SER A 287 7.34 19.40 -17.17
N VAL A 288 8.37 20.23 -17.41
CA VAL A 288 8.48 21.08 -18.61
C VAL A 288 8.36 20.28 -19.92
N ASN A 289 8.81 19.01 -19.95
CA ASN A 289 8.78 18.16 -21.15
C ASN A 289 8.08 16.79 -20.94
N SER A 290 7.59 16.48 -19.74
CA SER A 290 6.85 15.23 -19.47
C SER A 290 6.12 15.28 -18.13
N VAL A 291 4.81 15.00 -18.14
CA VAL A 291 3.98 14.92 -16.91
C VAL A 291 4.18 13.61 -16.15
N ASN A 292 4.83 12.61 -16.76
CA ASN A 292 5.15 11.35 -16.09
C ASN A 292 6.48 11.46 -15.32
N PRO A 293 6.49 11.35 -13.98
CA PRO A 293 7.72 11.41 -13.19
C PRO A 293 8.71 10.27 -13.49
N GLY A 294 8.31 9.27 -14.26
CA GLY A 294 9.10 8.07 -14.45
C GLY A 294 9.17 7.26 -13.16
N LEU A 295 9.49 5.97 -13.31
CA LEU A 295 9.44 5.01 -12.20
C LEU A 295 10.30 5.45 -11.01
N MET A 296 11.50 5.96 -11.24
CA MET A 296 12.43 6.31 -10.15
C MET A 296 11.93 7.46 -9.26
N ILE A 297 11.28 8.47 -9.83
CA ILE A 297 10.79 9.62 -9.05
C ILE A 297 9.55 9.20 -8.28
N VAL A 298 8.63 8.45 -8.89
CA VAL A 298 7.47 7.89 -8.20
C VAL A 298 7.90 7.01 -7.02
N LEU A 299 8.90 6.14 -7.21
CA LEU A 299 9.44 5.30 -6.14
C LEU A 299 10.12 6.13 -5.04
N GLY A 300 10.83 7.21 -5.41
CA GLY A 300 11.44 8.15 -4.47
C GLY A 300 10.40 8.88 -3.62
N CYS A 301 9.40 9.48 -4.26
CA CYS A 301 8.27 10.15 -3.60
C CYS A 301 7.51 9.19 -2.69
N SER A 302 7.21 7.98 -3.18
CA SER A 302 6.54 6.93 -2.39
C SER A 302 7.35 6.51 -1.16
N THR A 303 8.67 6.34 -1.32
CA THR A 303 9.55 5.93 -0.20
C THR A 303 9.64 7.02 0.86
N LEU A 304 9.77 8.28 0.46
CA LEU A 304 9.83 9.42 1.38
C LEU A 304 8.50 9.61 2.12
N SER A 305 7.39 9.56 1.38
CA SER A 305 6.04 9.59 1.92
C SER A 305 5.81 8.48 2.96
N HIS A 306 6.10 7.23 2.61
CA HIS A 306 5.99 6.09 3.52
C HIS A 306 6.85 6.24 4.76
N THR A 307 8.05 6.81 4.63
CA THR A 307 8.93 7.06 5.76
C THR A 307 8.32 8.12 6.70
N CYS A 308 7.77 9.20 6.17
CA CYS A 308 7.10 10.24 6.95
C CYS A 308 5.87 9.69 7.70
N GLY A 309 4.99 8.97 7.02
CA GLY A 309 3.84 8.32 7.66
C GLY A 309 4.26 7.32 8.75
N GLN A 310 5.34 6.56 8.49
CA GLN A 310 5.88 5.62 9.47
C GLN A 310 6.45 6.33 10.70
N LEU A 311 7.14 7.46 10.54
CA LEU A 311 7.69 8.22 11.67
C LEU A 311 6.58 8.67 12.63
N ALA A 312 5.48 9.20 12.10
CA ALA A 312 4.37 9.66 12.92
C ALA A 312 3.61 8.53 13.64
N SER A 313 3.41 7.40 12.96
CA SER A 313 2.70 6.24 13.52
C SER A 313 3.61 5.29 14.32
N PHE A 314 4.93 5.47 14.28
CA PHE A 314 5.90 4.55 14.89
C PHE A 314 5.68 4.33 16.39
N PRO A 315 5.39 5.35 17.21
CA PRO A 315 5.12 5.15 18.64
C PRO A 315 3.96 4.18 18.90
N LEU A 316 2.87 4.30 18.13
CA LEU A 316 1.71 3.42 18.24
C LEU A 316 2.02 2.01 17.72
N ASN A 317 2.79 1.91 16.65
CA ASN A 317 3.29 0.63 16.14
C ASN A 317 4.17 -0.10 17.18
N LEU A 318 5.05 0.61 17.89
CA LEU A 318 5.84 0.04 18.98
C LEU A 318 4.95 -0.46 20.12
N VAL A 319 4.01 0.38 20.57
CA VAL A 319 3.06 0.03 21.65
C VAL A 319 2.25 -1.20 21.26
N ARG A 320 1.72 -1.26 20.04
CA ARG A 320 1.06 -2.43 19.46
C ARG A 320 1.94 -3.68 19.57
N THR A 321 3.17 -3.65 19.04
CA THR A 321 4.08 -4.80 19.06
C THR A 321 4.39 -5.26 20.48
N ARG A 322 4.64 -4.33 21.40
CA ARG A 322 4.91 -4.66 22.82
C ARG A 322 3.70 -5.28 23.50
N MET A 323 2.49 -4.78 23.26
CA MET A 323 1.26 -5.39 23.78
C MET A 323 1.07 -6.82 23.25
N GLN A 324 1.35 -7.06 21.96
CA GLN A 324 1.31 -8.39 21.35
C GLN A 324 2.39 -9.34 21.91
N ALA A 325 3.52 -8.80 22.35
CA ALA A 325 4.62 -9.57 22.92
C ALA A 325 4.41 -10.02 24.37
N VAL A 326 3.50 -9.39 25.13
CA VAL A 326 3.30 -9.69 26.56
C VAL A 326 2.67 -11.07 26.75
N ILE A 327 3.45 -12.02 27.25
CA ILE A 327 2.97 -13.35 27.70
C ILE A 327 2.58 -13.21 29.18
N ARG A 328 1.32 -12.84 29.44
CA ARG A 328 0.73 -12.86 30.80
C ARG A 328 -0.62 -13.56 30.76
N LYS A 329 -0.81 -14.52 31.67
CA LYS A 329 -2.12 -15.13 31.94
C LYS A 329 -3.05 -14.08 32.53
N ASN A 330 -4.25 -13.93 31.97
CA ASN A 330 -5.36 -13.09 32.45
C ASN A 330 -5.13 -11.59 32.67
N GLU A 331 -3.96 -11.03 32.35
CA GLU A 331 -3.72 -9.58 32.46
C GLU A 331 -3.42 -8.97 31.09
N THR A 332 -4.31 -8.09 30.63
CA THR A 332 -4.03 -7.16 29.54
C THR A 332 -3.51 -5.86 30.15
N ILE A 333 -2.26 -5.50 29.86
CA ILE A 333 -1.72 -4.20 30.28
C ILE A 333 -2.46 -3.11 29.49
N PRO A 334 -3.12 -2.14 30.15
CA PRO A 334 -3.72 -1.01 29.48
C PRO A 334 -2.69 -0.24 28.65
N MET A 335 -3.11 0.26 27.49
CA MET A 335 -2.23 1.00 26.57
C MET A 335 -1.52 2.17 27.26
N LEU A 336 -2.24 2.95 28.09
CA LEU A 336 -1.69 4.09 28.83
C LEU A 336 -0.62 3.67 29.84
N GLN A 337 -0.82 2.54 30.52
CA GLN A 337 0.18 2.02 31.47
C GLN A 337 1.47 1.64 30.76
N LEU A 338 1.37 0.99 29.59
CA LEU A 338 2.53 0.65 28.79
C LEU A 338 3.25 1.90 28.23
N ILE A 339 2.50 2.90 27.77
CA ILE A 339 3.07 4.19 27.31
C ILE A 339 3.83 4.87 28.47
N LYS A 340 3.25 4.92 29.67
CA LYS A 340 3.90 5.47 30.87
C LYS A 340 5.16 4.68 31.24
N GLU A 341 5.11 3.35 31.16
CA GLU A 341 6.29 2.51 31.42
C GLU A 341 7.41 2.75 30.41
N ILE A 342 7.10 2.89 29.12
CA ILE A 342 8.07 3.19 28.08
C ILE A 342 8.70 4.57 28.33
N TYR A 343 7.88 5.58 28.56
CA TYR A 343 8.35 6.95 28.79
C TYR A 343 9.25 7.04 30.02
N THR A 344 8.87 6.40 31.14
CA THR A 344 9.62 6.44 32.40
C THR A 344 10.93 5.64 32.34
N LYS A 345 10.95 4.47 31.67
CA LYS A 345 12.13 3.59 31.64
C LYS A 345 13.08 3.82 30.47
N GLU A 346 12.58 4.29 29.33
CA GLU A 346 13.33 4.39 28.07
C GLU A 346 13.32 5.82 27.49
N GLY A 347 12.52 6.72 28.04
CA GLY A 347 12.39 8.09 27.56
C GLY A 347 11.71 8.18 26.19
N LYS A 348 11.75 9.37 25.59
CA LYS A 348 11.15 9.66 24.27
C LYS A 348 11.75 8.80 23.15
N ARG A 349 13.05 8.51 23.21
CA ARG A 349 13.75 7.67 22.21
C ARG A 349 13.30 6.21 22.24
N GLY A 350 12.78 5.73 23.38
CA GLY A 350 12.22 4.38 23.50
C GLY A 350 11.10 4.09 22.50
N PHE A 351 10.29 5.12 22.16
CA PHE A 351 9.18 4.99 21.21
C PHE A 351 9.59 4.67 19.78
N TYR A 352 10.84 4.97 19.40
CA TYR A 352 11.36 4.81 18.03
C TYR A 352 12.29 3.60 17.87
N ARG A 353 12.28 2.68 18.84
CA ARG A 353 13.15 1.51 18.81
C ARG A 353 12.75 0.55 17.68
N GLY A 354 13.71 0.15 16.86
CA GLY A 354 13.47 -0.65 15.66
C GLY A 354 13.09 0.17 14.41
N LEU A 355 13.17 1.51 14.47
CA LEU A 355 12.97 2.36 13.30
C LEU A 355 14.05 2.12 12.23
N THR A 356 15.31 1.98 12.63
CA THR A 356 16.44 1.75 11.71
C THR A 356 16.24 0.53 10.79
N PRO A 357 16.01 -0.71 11.28
CA PRO A 357 15.76 -1.84 10.40
C PRO A 357 14.48 -1.68 9.57
N ASN A 358 13.50 -0.91 10.06
CA ASN A 358 12.27 -0.63 9.32
C ASN A 358 12.52 0.30 8.12
N VAL A 359 13.35 1.34 8.27
CA VAL A 359 13.75 2.24 7.17
C VAL A 359 14.64 1.50 6.17
N ILE A 360 15.64 0.73 6.65
CA ILE A 360 16.52 -0.09 5.79
C ILE A 360 15.70 -1.09 4.95
N LYS A 361 14.62 -1.62 5.51
CA LYS A 361 13.71 -2.54 4.81
C LYS A 361 12.95 -1.90 3.66
N LEU A 362 12.62 -0.60 3.74
CA LEU A 362 11.65 0.05 2.87
C LEU A 362 12.08 0.03 1.40
N LEU A 363 13.31 0.46 1.11
CA LEU A 363 13.86 0.51 -0.25
C LEU A 363 13.93 -0.87 -0.92
N PRO A 364 14.50 -1.92 -0.30
CA PRO A 364 14.46 -3.27 -0.86
C PRO A 364 13.04 -3.80 -1.05
N ALA A 365 12.12 -3.53 -0.11
CA ALA A 365 10.74 -4.01 -0.22
C ALA A 365 10.05 -3.45 -1.47
N VAL A 366 10.20 -2.14 -1.70
CA VAL A 366 9.61 -1.43 -2.83
C VAL A 366 10.25 -1.89 -4.14
N GLY A 367 11.59 -1.86 -4.24
CA GLY A 367 12.30 -2.25 -5.46
C GLY A 367 12.05 -3.71 -5.88
N ILE A 368 12.15 -4.65 -4.93
CA ILE A 368 11.91 -6.08 -5.21
C ILE A 368 10.44 -6.31 -5.57
N GLY A 369 9.51 -5.62 -4.90
CA GLY A 369 8.08 -5.71 -5.20
C GLY A 369 7.76 -5.28 -6.63
N CYS A 370 8.30 -4.15 -7.09
CA CYS A 370 8.10 -3.67 -8.45
C CYS A 370 8.66 -4.64 -9.50
N VAL A 371 9.92 -5.07 -9.34
CA VAL A 371 10.55 -6.02 -10.27
C VAL A 371 9.79 -7.34 -10.30
N ALA A 372 9.39 -7.86 -9.13
CA ALA A 372 8.61 -9.09 -9.05
C ALA A 372 7.24 -8.95 -9.70
N HIS A 373 6.58 -7.79 -9.55
CA HIS A 373 5.28 -7.53 -10.16
C HIS A 373 5.35 -7.53 -11.68
N GLU A 374 6.33 -6.83 -12.26
CA GLU A 374 6.55 -6.80 -13.70
C GLU A 374 6.89 -8.19 -14.26
N LEU A 375 7.74 -8.95 -13.56
CA LEU A 375 8.08 -10.30 -13.96
C LEU A 375 6.87 -11.26 -13.90
N VAL A 376 6.05 -11.18 -12.85
CA VAL A 376 4.88 -12.05 -12.71
C VAL A 376 3.79 -11.68 -13.72
N LYS A 377 3.57 -10.39 -13.99
CA LYS A 377 2.67 -9.94 -15.07
C LYS A 377 3.08 -10.53 -16.41
N PHE A 378 4.36 -10.42 -16.75
CA PHE A 378 4.92 -10.96 -17.99
C PHE A 378 4.67 -12.47 -18.09
N LEU A 379 4.96 -13.23 -17.02
CA LEU A 379 4.71 -14.68 -16.97
C LEU A 379 3.21 -15.05 -17.09
N MET A 380 2.31 -14.17 -16.64
CA MET A 380 0.86 -14.36 -16.71
C MET A 380 0.24 -13.90 -18.04
N GLY A 381 1.04 -13.40 -18.97
CA GLY A 381 0.55 -12.85 -20.24
C GLY A 381 -0.27 -11.57 -20.06
N LEU A 382 -0.04 -10.85 -18.97
CA LEU A 382 -0.59 -9.51 -18.74
C LEU A 382 0.44 -8.50 -19.26
N THR A 383 0.17 -7.91 -20.43
CA THR A 383 0.96 -6.81 -21.01
C THR A 383 0.25 -5.48 -20.87
#